data_AF-A0A2E4CVP3-F1
#
_entry.id   AF-A0A2E4CVP3-F1
#
_cell.length_a   1.000
_cell.length_b   1.000
_cell.length_c   1.000
_cell.angle_alpha   90.00
_cell.angle_beta   90.00
_cell.angle_gamma   90.00
#
_symmetry.space_group_name_H-M   'P 1'
#
loop_
_entity.id
_entity.type
_entity.pdbx_description
1 polymer ?
#
loop_
_entity_poly.entity_id
_entity_poly.type
_entity_poly.pdbx_seq_one_letter_code
_entity_poly.pdbx_strand_id
1 'polypeptide(L)'
;GAFAQAELKAKQPGANVWTYLWTEPSPAADGRFGAVHGIDVAPSLYNTRGALNGSSAAANRLAKAIASSWAAFAANGDPNNEHVPEWKPYSPPERTTMIFDEDLRVENDPRSEFRQYWRG
;
A
#
# COMPACT_ATOMS: atom_id res chain seq x y z
N GLY A 1 2.79 -13.36 -8.88
CA GLY A 1 2.74 -11.92 -8.56
C GLY A 1 1.91 -11.68 -7.32
N ALA A 2 1.99 -10.50 -6.71
CA ALA A 2 1.35 -10.18 -5.42
C ALA A 2 -0.16 -10.50 -5.39
N PHE A 3 -0.92 -10.14 -6.44
CA PHE A 3 -2.35 -10.49 -6.52
C PHE A 3 -2.59 -12.00 -6.58
N ALA A 4 -1.77 -12.79 -7.29
CA ALA A 4 -1.93 -14.25 -7.31
C ALA A 4 -1.70 -14.86 -5.91
N GLN A 5 -0.76 -14.32 -5.12
CA GLN A 5 -0.58 -14.70 -3.72
C GLN A 5 -1.80 -14.33 -2.88
N ALA A 6 -2.32 -13.11 -3.02
CA ALA A 6 -3.50 -12.66 -2.29
C ALA A 6 -4.73 -13.53 -2.60
N GLU A 7 -4.98 -13.84 -3.88
CA GLU A 7 -6.03 -14.75 -4.34
C GLU A 7 -5.92 -16.15 -3.73
N LEU A 8 -4.71 -16.72 -3.71
CA LEU A 8 -4.49 -18.04 -3.14
C LEU A 8 -4.70 -18.05 -1.63
N LYS A 9 -4.24 -17.01 -0.93
CA LYS A 9 -4.42 -16.91 0.52
C LYS A 9 -5.88 -16.66 0.90
N ALA A 10 -6.59 -15.81 0.17
CA ALA A 10 -8.00 -15.50 0.42
C ALA A 10 -8.94 -16.71 0.24
N LYS A 11 -8.52 -17.73 -0.52
CA LYS A 11 -9.26 -19.00 -0.66
C LYS A 11 -9.05 -19.97 0.51
N GLN A 12 -8.06 -19.73 1.36
CA GLN A 12 -7.79 -20.58 2.51
C GLN A 12 -8.60 -20.08 3.72
N PRO A 13 -9.10 -21.00 4.58
CA PRO A 13 -9.67 -20.58 5.85
C PRO A 13 -8.59 -19.95 6.75
N GLY A 14 -9.00 -19.06 7.64
CA GLY A 14 -8.13 -18.45 8.65
C GLY A 14 -8.08 -16.93 8.54
N ALA A 15 -6.87 -16.38 8.46
CA ALA A 15 -6.64 -14.94 8.54
C ALA A 15 -7.04 -14.19 7.27
N ASN A 16 -7.56 -12.98 7.48
CA ASN A 16 -7.80 -11.98 6.45
C ASN A 16 -6.52 -11.66 5.66
N VAL A 17 -6.70 -11.25 4.41
CA VAL A 17 -5.63 -10.76 3.53
C VAL A 17 -5.80 -9.28 3.33
N TRP A 18 -4.70 -8.55 3.23
CA TRP A 18 -4.67 -7.11 3.02
C TRP A 18 -3.70 -6.80 1.89
N THR A 19 -4.08 -5.95 0.94
CA THR A 19 -3.20 -5.52 -0.16
C THR A 19 -3.12 -4.02 -0.23
N TYR A 20 -1.94 -3.49 -0.49
CA TYR A 20 -1.74 -2.08 -0.78
C TYR A 20 -0.92 -1.89 -2.05
N LEU A 21 -0.97 -0.67 -2.58
CA LEU A 21 -0.17 -0.20 -3.69
C LEU A 21 0.34 1.20 -3.36
N TRP A 22 1.66 1.39 -3.38
CA TRP A 22 2.28 2.71 -3.30
C TRP A 22 2.33 3.34 -4.69
N THR A 23 1.74 4.52 -4.85
CA THR A 23 1.71 5.28 -6.11
C THR A 23 2.32 6.67 -5.99
N GLU A 24 2.52 7.20 -4.78
CA GLU A 24 3.17 8.49 -4.58
C GLU A 24 4.57 8.51 -5.24
N PRO A 25 4.84 9.43 -6.19
CA PRO A 25 6.12 9.51 -6.86
C PRO A 25 7.23 9.99 -5.93
N SER A 26 8.46 9.60 -6.23
CA SER A 26 9.62 10.07 -5.49
C SER A 26 9.95 11.52 -5.85
N PRO A 27 10.10 12.43 -4.87
CA PRO A 27 10.60 13.79 -5.16
C PRO A 27 12.10 13.83 -5.46
N ALA A 28 12.82 12.70 -5.35
CA ALA A 28 14.26 12.65 -5.56
C ALA A 28 14.63 12.97 -7.00
N ALA A 29 15.84 13.50 -7.21
CA ALA A 29 16.35 13.88 -8.52
C ALA A 29 15.35 14.76 -9.30
N ASP A 30 14.82 15.79 -8.64
CA ASP A 30 13.87 16.75 -9.20
C ASP A 30 12.59 16.09 -9.77
N GLY A 31 12.10 15.04 -9.09
CA GLY A 31 10.88 14.33 -9.48
C GLY A 31 11.03 13.44 -10.71
N ARG A 32 12.26 13.07 -11.10
CA ARG A 32 12.53 12.24 -12.29
C ARG A 32 11.97 10.81 -12.18
N PHE A 33 11.59 10.38 -10.99
CA PHE A 33 11.16 9.02 -10.72
C PHE A 33 9.67 8.95 -10.35
N GLY A 34 9.01 7.86 -10.73
CA GLY A 34 7.71 7.50 -10.17
C GLY A 34 7.84 6.83 -8.80
N ALA A 35 6.82 6.05 -8.41
CA ALA A 35 6.91 5.12 -7.29
C ALA A 35 7.90 3.98 -7.62
N VAL A 36 9.16 4.14 -7.21
CA VAL A 36 10.23 3.17 -7.50
C VAL A 36 10.19 1.96 -6.56
N HIS A 37 10.86 0.89 -6.98
CA HIS A 37 10.97 -0.32 -6.16
C HIS A 37 11.57 -0.02 -4.77
N GLY A 38 10.90 -0.46 -3.71
CA GLY A 38 11.33 -0.31 -2.32
C GLY A 38 11.10 1.07 -1.70
N ILE A 39 10.38 1.98 -2.38
CA ILE A 39 10.10 3.34 -1.89
C ILE A 39 9.30 3.39 -0.58
N ASP A 40 8.56 2.33 -0.29
CA ASP A 40 7.70 2.14 0.88
C ASP A 40 8.45 1.63 2.13
N VAL A 41 9.68 1.10 1.97
CA VAL A 41 10.45 0.45 3.05
C VAL A 41 10.78 1.42 4.18
N ALA A 42 11.35 2.58 3.86
CA ALA A 42 11.68 3.59 4.87
C ALA A 42 10.43 4.16 5.58
N PRO A 43 9.35 4.58 4.86
CA PRO A 43 8.13 5.03 5.51
C PRO A 43 7.43 3.95 6.34
N SER A 44 7.52 2.66 5.97
CA SER A 44 6.98 1.54 6.77
C SER A 44 7.59 1.44 8.17
N LEU A 45 8.80 1.97 8.37
CA LEU A 45 9.50 2.05 9.65
C LEU A 45 9.44 3.45 10.27
N TYR A 46 8.57 4.32 9.75
CA TYR A 46 8.48 5.73 10.10
C TYR A 46 9.82 6.49 9.95
N ASN A 47 10.65 6.08 9.00
CA ASN A 47 11.89 6.77 8.66
C ASN A 47 11.65 7.77 7.52
N THR A 48 11.41 9.02 7.87
CA THR A 48 11.05 10.09 6.93
C THR A 48 12.24 10.91 6.42
N ARG A 49 13.45 10.39 6.57
CA ARG A 49 14.68 11.02 6.08
C ARG A 49 15.27 10.29 4.87
N GLY A 50 14.49 9.42 4.25
CA GLY A 50 14.91 8.65 3.08
C GLY A 50 15.10 9.53 1.85
N ALA A 51 16.20 9.33 1.13
CA ALA A 51 16.53 10.09 -0.08
C ALA A 51 15.45 9.99 -1.17
N LEU A 52 14.66 8.90 -1.17
CA LEU A 52 13.59 8.66 -2.14
C LEU A 52 12.25 9.28 -1.78
N ASN A 53 11.97 9.58 -0.51
CA ASN A 53 10.67 10.11 -0.07
C ASN A 53 10.74 11.59 0.30
N GLY A 54 11.92 12.07 0.70
CA GLY A 54 12.07 13.37 1.33
C GLY A 54 11.36 13.45 2.68
N SER A 55 11.27 14.66 3.22
CA SER A 55 10.73 14.94 4.57
C SER A 55 9.61 15.99 4.56
N SER A 56 8.92 16.16 3.43
CA SER A 56 7.79 17.08 3.31
C SER A 56 6.65 16.70 4.28
N ALA A 57 5.73 17.64 4.53
CA ALA A 57 4.55 17.34 5.35
C ALA A 57 3.73 16.18 4.76
N ALA A 58 3.61 16.10 3.44
CA ALA A 58 2.94 14.99 2.75
C ALA A 58 3.67 13.65 2.96
N ALA A 59 5.00 13.62 2.79
CA ALA A 59 5.81 12.43 3.02
C ALA A 59 5.71 11.92 4.46
N ASN A 60 5.71 12.83 5.45
CA ASN A 60 5.52 12.48 6.85
C ASN A 60 4.11 11.92 7.13
N ARG A 61 3.06 12.45 6.47
CA ARG A 61 1.69 11.91 6.58
C ARG A 61 1.62 10.47 6.05
N LEU A 62 2.20 10.21 4.87
CA LEU A 62 2.23 8.87 4.29
C LEU A 62 3.01 7.88 5.14
N ALA A 63 4.19 8.28 5.63
CA ALA A 63 4.97 7.47 6.55
C ALA A 63 4.18 7.12 7.82
N LYS A 64 3.45 8.10 8.37
CA LYS A 64 2.59 7.87 9.54
C LYS A 64 1.50 6.85 9.23
N ALA A 65 0.81 7.01 8.10
CA ALA A 65 -0.26 6.11 7.68
C ALA A 65 0.23 4.66 7.52
N ILE A 66 1.31 4.42 6.78
CA ILE A 66 1.81 3.05 6.54
C ILE A 66 2.46 2.43 7.78
N ALA A 67 3.22 3.21 8.57
CA ALA A 67 3.84 2.70 9.80
C ALA A 67 2.78 2.34 10.85
N SER A 68 1.75 3.17 11.03
CA SER A 68 0.63 2.87 11.91
C SER A 68 -0.17 1.66 11.43
N SER A 69 -0.34 1.49 10.11
CA SER A 69 -1.01 0.32 9.53
C SER A 69 -0.23 -0.97 9.80
N TRP A 70 1.10 -0.94 9.66
CA TRP A 70 1.95 -2.07 10.02
C TRP A 70 1.92 -2.37 11.52
N ALA A 71 1.95 -1.35 12.37
CA ALA A 71 1.86 -1.52 13.82
C ALA A 71 0.51 -2.12 14.26
N ALA A 72 -0.60 -1.64 13.70
CA ALA A 72 -1.94 -2.17 13.96
C ALA A 72 -2.04 -3.64 13.51
N PHE A 73 -1.59 -3.94 12.29
CA PHE A 73 -1.58 -5.31 11.77
C PHE A 73 -0.75 -6.26 12.64
N ALA A 74 0.43 -5.83 13.10
CA ALA A 74 1.25 -6.63 14.00
C ALA A 74 0.58 -6.88 15.36
N ALA A 75 -0.20 -5.91 15.86
CA ALA A 75 -0.86 -6.00 17.17
C ALA A 75 -2.10 -6.90 17.14
N ASN A 76 -2.91 -6.87 16.08
CA ASN A 76 -4.23 -7.51 16.08
C ASN A 76 -4.66 -8.15 14.75
N GLY A 77 -3.83 -8.10 13.70
CA GLY A 77 -4.15 -8.67 12.38
C GLY A 77 -5.01 -7.78 11.46
N ASP A 78 -5.32 -6.55 11.88
CA ASP A 78 -6.09 -5.55 11.14
C ASP A 78 -5.25 -4.25 10.99
N PRO A 79 -4.94 -3.80 9.75
CA PRO A 79 -4.14 -2.60 9.53
C PRO A 79 -4.92 -1.29 9.76
N ASN A 80 -6.25 -1.33 9.98
CA ASN A 80 -7.04 -0.11 10.15
C ASN A 80 -6.61 0.71 11.36
N ASN A 81 -6.58 2.03 11.17
CA ASN A 81 -6.24 3.02 12.19
C ASN A 81 -6.76 4.41 11.77
N GLU A 82 -6.65 5.41 12.64
CA GLU A 82 -7.16 6.76 12.39
C GLU A 82 -6.44 7.54 11.26
N HIS A 83 -5.33 7.02 10.73
CA HIS A 83 -4.54 7.69 9.68
C HIS A 83 -4.80 7.14 8.27
N VAL A 84 -5.70 6.17 8.13
CA VAL A 84 -6.11 5.61 6.84
C VAL A 84 -7.64 5.60 6.74
N PRO A 85 -8.21 5.68 5.52
CA PRO A 85 -9.62 5.39 5.32
C PRO A 85 -9.94 3.94 5.73
N GLU A 86 -11.23 3.62 5.86
CA GLU A 86 -11.67 2.24 6.10
C GLU A 86 -11.12 1.32 5.00
N TRP A 87 -10.17 0.47 5.38
CA TRP A 87 -9.58 -0.55 4.55
C TRP A 87 -10.34 -1.84 4.82
N LYS A 88 -11.00 -2.41 3.81
CA LYS A 88 -11.63 -3.72 3.94
C LYS A 88 -10.65 -4.83 3.55
N PRO A 89 -10.75 -6.03 4.13
CA PRO A 89 -9.96 -7.18 3.72
C PRO A 89 -10.05 -7.41 2.21
N TYR A 90 -8.97 -7.90 1.62
CA TYR A 90 -8.93 -8.34 0.24
C TYR A 90 -9.93 -9.47 0.02
N SER A 91 -10.89 -9.23 -0.89
CA SER A 91 -11.86 -10.23 -1.35
C SER A 91 -11.84 -10.30 -2.88
N PRO A 92 -11.79 -11.51 -3.48
CA PRO A 92 -12.21 -11.68 -4.87
C PRO A 92 -13.75 -11.58 -4.95
N PRO A 93 -14.32 -10.93 -5.98
CA PRO A 93 -13.66 -10.36 -7.14
C PRO A 93 -13.17 -8.91 -6.99
N GLU A 94 -13.50 -8.20 -5.90
CA GLU A 94 -13.28 -6.75 -5.75
C GLU A 94 -11.80 -6.35 -5.73
N ARG A 95 -10.95 -7.20 -5.14
CA ARG A 95 -9.50 -6.97 -4.99
C ARG A 95 -9.18 -5.64 -4.32
N THR A 96 -9.92 -5.37 -3.26
CA THR A 96 -9.79 -4.18 -2.41
C THR A 96 -8.32 -3.92 -2.07
N THR A 97 -7.82 -2.75 -2.44
CA THR A 97 -6.41 -2.37 -2.28
C THR A 97 -6.31 -0.97 -1.70
N MET A 98 -5.52 -0.81 -0.63
CA MET A 98 -5.17 0.50 -0.09
C MET A 98 -4.14 1.18 -0.98
N ILE A 99 -4.40 2.42 -1.38
CA ILE A 99 -3.52 3.22 -2.22
C ILE A 99 -2.78 4.23 -1.34
N PHE A 100 -1.46 4.11 -1.32
CA PHE A 100 -0.57 5.10 -0.70
C PHE A 100 -0.12 6.11 -1.76
N ASP A 101 -0.84 7.22 -1.79
CA ASP A 101 -0.68 8.39 -2.65
C ASP A 101 -0.94 9.64 -1.77
N GLU A 102 -0.60 10.84 -2.21
CA GLU A 102 -0.98 12.08 -1.49
C GLU A 102 -2.46 12.07 -1.07
N ASP A 103 -3.34 11.51 -1.91
CA ASP A 103 -4.71 11.14 -1.57
C ASP A 103 -4.85 9.66 -1.17
N LEU A 104 -4.81 9.39 0.14
CA LEU A 104 -5.01 8.06 0.74
C LEU A 104 -6.42 7.56 0.49
N ARG A 105 -6.54 6.44 -0.23
CA ARG A 105 -7.84 5.90 -0.63
C ARG A 105 -7.82 4.39 -0.80
N VAL A 106 -9.00 3.79 -0.79
CA VAL A 106 -9.18 2.36 -1.09
C VAL A 106 -9.79 2.23 -2.47
N GLU A 107 -9.16 1.45 -3.33
CA GLU A 107 -9.64 1.17 -4.68
C GLU A 107 -9.87 -0.32 -4.89
N ASN A 108 -10.90 -0.63 -5.68
CA ASN A 108 -11.15 -1.98 -6.15
C ASN A 108 -10.37 -2.20 -7.45
N ASP A 109 -9.42 -3.12 -7.41
CA ASP A 109 -8.69 -3.57 -8.58
C ASP A 109 -7.97 -2.45 -9.39
N PRO A 110 -7.08 -1.66 -8.77
CA PRO A 110 -6.48 -0.44 -9.33
C PRO A 110 -5.60 -0.66 -10.57
N ARG A 111 -5.30 -1.91 -10.94
CA ARG A 111 -4.49 -2.28 -12.13
C ARG A 111 -5.12 -3.41 -12.93
N SER A 112 -6.45 -3.41 -13.02
CA SER A 112 -7.24 -4.45 -13.67
C SER A 112 -6.79 -4.71 -15.11
N GLU A 113 -6.62 -3.66 -15.93
CA GLU A 113 -6.20 -3.76 -17.33
C GLU A 113 -4.84 -4.43 -17.48
N PHE A 114 -3.84 -3.97 -16.71
CA PHE A 114 -2.51 -4.56 -16.71
C PHE A 114 -2.58 -6.04 -16.34
N ARG A 115 -3.28 -6.39 -15.26
CA ARG A 115 -3.41 -7.79 -14.85
C ARG A 115 -4.08 -8.64 -15.94
N GLN A 116 -5.13 -8.14 -16.59
CA GLN A 116 -5.84 -8.88 -17.63
C GLN A 116 -4.96 -9.10 -18.87
N TYR A 117 -4.17 -8.11 -19.26
CA TYR A 117 -3.23 -8.23 -20.37
C TYR A 117 -2.21 -9.36 -20.17
N TRP A 118 -1.64 -9.47 -18.96
CA TRP A 118 -0.63 -10.47 -18.61
C TRP A 118 -1.20 -11.83 -18.14
N ARG A 119 -2.51 -12.08 -18.32
CA ARG A 119 -3.13 -13.39 -18.02
C ARG A 119 -3.17 -14.35 -19.21
N GLY A 120 -2.87 -13.87 -20.43
CA GLY A 120 -2.64 -14.70 -21.62
C GLY A 120 -1.21 -15.23 -21.68
#